data_AF-A0AAN8HLC3-F1
#
_entry.id   AF-A0AAN8HLC3-F1
#
_cell.length_a   1.000
_cell.length_b   1.000
_cell.length_c   1.000
_cell.angle_alpha   90.00
_cell.angle_beta   90.00
_cell.angle_gamma   90.00
#
_symmetry.space_group_name_H-M   'P 1'
#
loop_
_entity.id
_entity.type
_entity.pdbx_description
1 polymer ?
#
loop_
_entity_poly.entity_id
_entity_poly.type
_entity_poly.pdbx_seq_one_letter_code
_entity_poly.pdbx_strand_id
1 'polypeptide(L)'
;MAEEILGKTVKELKKARTNAKSNFTRQANYLNREAGRMVEAELREEFTKLKEGLRKVLEANDDCMAGLQADAQKAEGKEEEVLAKREEADGERTAEEAEARMEEVRGLFQDNLWSRYGQYELITAIEEAEEASEQVGNVPVQGTYLEGYGVLLTILEKRMKEATRVMAAWECWIPMMAKSDLAGRVKDLKVMRNRLEMRQGEFVTARRIAAKKLQRFFPEVKPDKLNRPEEVKTPKGTEKAHELVCYGLEEIAKVHKVISPEKLQKFFPEVKPEES
;
A
#
# COMPACT_ATOMS: atom_id res chain seq x y z
N MET A 1 -26.57 44.16 10.97
CA MET A 1 -25.19 44.08 10.39
C MET A 1 -24.97 42.74 9.74
N ALA A 2 -25.60 41.67 10.27
CA ALA A 2 -25.58 40.37 9.62
C ALA A 2 -25.95 40.42 8.12
N GLU A 3 -26.95 41.23 7.75
CA GLU A 3 -27.37 41.35 6.35
C GLU A 3 -26.35 42.10 5.47
N GLU A 4 -25.57 43.03 6.03
CA GLU A 4 -24.50 43.75 5.32
C GLU A 4 -23.22 42.90 5.18
N ILE A 5 -22.94 42.02 6.14
CA ILE A 5 -21.71 41.21 6.19
C ILE A 5 -21.91 39.85 5.49
N LEU A 6 -23.05 39.20 5.70
CA LEU A 6 -23.35 37.83 5.24
C LEU A 6 -24.48 37.78 4.20
N GLY A 7 -25.06 38.92 3.82
CA GLY A 7 -26.17 38.97 2.85
C GLY A 7 -27.46 38.31 3.33
N LYS A 8 -27.58 37.99 4.63
CA LYS A 8 -28.71 37.30 5.24
C LYS A 8 -29.04 37.89 6.61
N THR A 9 -30.32 37.87 6.98
CA THR A 9 -30.77 38.25 8.32
C THR A 9 -30.44 37.16 9.35
N VAL A 10 -30.27 37.52 10.63
CA VAL A 10 -30.07 36.55 11.72
C VAL A 10 -31.20 35.50 11.76
N LYS A 11 -32.43 35.89 11.42
CA LYS A 11 -33.57 34.96 11.35
C LYS A 11 -33.38 33.91 10.26
N GLU A 12 -32.85 34.29 9.09
CA GLU A 12 -32.53 33.37 8.01
C GLU A 12 -31.35 32.47 8.35
N LEU A 13 -30.33 33.00 9.03
CA LEU A 13 -29.18 32.24 9.51
C LEU A 13 -29.60 31.18 10.54
N LYS A 14 -30.42 31.55 11.51
CA LYS A 14 -31.01 30.60 12.49
C LYS A 14 -31.81 29.50 11.77
N LYS A 15 -32.63 29.87 10.78
CA LYS A 15 -33.39 28.91 9.98
C LYS A 15 -32.48 27.97 9.18
N ALA A 16 -31.41 28.48 8.58
CA ALA A 16 -30.43 27.69 7.84
C ALA A 16 -29.72 26.67 8.76
N ARG A 17 -29.26 27.11 9.93
CA ARG A 17 -28.67 26.26 10.96
C ARG A 17 -29.61 25.13 11.39
N THR A 18 -30.88 25.46 11.71
CA THR A 18 -31.89 24.46 12.09
C THR A 18 -32.15 23.45 10.97
N ASN A 19 -32.24 23.90 9.72
CA ASN A 19 -32.45 23.01 8.58
C ASN A 19 -31.26 22.07 8.36
N ALA A 20 -30.04 22.59 8.42
CA ALA A 20 -28.82 21.79 8.30
C ALA A 20 -28.77 20.72 9.40
N LYS A 21 -29.01 21.11 10.67
CA LYS A 21 -29.08 20.19 11.81
C LYS A 21 -30.12 19.11 11.59
N SER A 22 -31.34 19.48 11.21
CA SER A 22 -32.43 18.51 10.97
C SER A 22 -32.08 17.50 9.87
N ASN A 23 -31.50 17.97 8.76
CA ASN A 23 -31.10 17.09 7.66
C ASN A 23 -29.98 16.13 8.08
N PHE A 24 -28.95 16.63 8.77
CA PHE A 24 -27.86 15.81 9.29
C PHE A 24 -28.37 14.77 10.29
N THR A 25 -29.22 15.16 11.24
CA THR A 25 -29.82 14.22 12.21
C THR A 25 -30.68 13.16 11.54
N ARG A 26 -31.48 13.52 10.53
CA ARG A 26 -32.28 12.56 9.74
C ARG A 26 -31.38 11.54 9.04
N GLN A 27 -30.29 12.01 8.43
CA GLN A 27 -29.32 11.15 7.75
C GLN A 27 -28.65 10.19 8.74
N ALA A 28 -28.19 10.69 9.89
CA ALA A 28 -27.61 9.85 10.94
C ALA A 28 -28.60 8.80 11.46
N ASN A 29 -29.88 9.16 11.61
CA ASN A 29 -30.93 8.23 12.05
C ASN A 29 -31.27 7.18 11.00
N TYR A 30 -31.23 7.54 9.72
CA TYR A 30 -31.38 6.61 8.61
C TYR A 30 -30.25 5.56 8.62
N LEU A 31 -29.00 6.01 8.76
CA LEU A 31 -27.85 5.12 8.76
C LEU A 31 -27.83 4.16 9.94
N ASN A 32 -28.25 4.62 11.13
CA ASN A 32 -28.46 3.75 12.29
C ASN A 32 -29.38 2.55 12.01
N ARG A 33 -30.32 2.67 11.05
CA ARG A 33 -31.30 1.62 10.75
C ARG A 33 -30.91 0.74 9.57
N GLU A 34 -30.29 1.34 8.55
CA GLU A 34 -30.06 0.68 7.26
C GLU A 34 -28.60 0.25 7.02
N ALA A 35 -27.61 0.81 7.71
CA ALA A 35 -26.20 0.55 7.43
C ALA A 35 -25.82 -0.95 7.47
N GLY A 36 -26.47 -1.73 8.33
CA GLY A 36 -26.23 -3.17 8.43
C GLY A 36 -26.54 -3.97 7.15
N ARG A 37 -27.42 -3.45 6.29
CA ARG A 37 -27.89 -4.09 5.04
C ARG A 37 -27.23 -3.55 3.77
N MET A 38 -26.51 -2.43 3.88
CA MET A 38 -25.89 -1.77 2.74
C MET A 38 -24.63 -2.52 2.28
N VAL A 39 -24.34 -2.44 0.98
CA VAL A 39 -23.07 -2.91 0.42
C VAL A 39 -21.97 -1.86 0.59
N GLU A 40 -20.71 -2.25 0.34
CA GLU A 40 -19.54 -1.38 0.55
C GLU A 40 -19.66 -0.02 -0.17
N ALA A 41 -20.07 -0.02 -1.44
CA ALA A 41 -20.20 1.20 -2.24
C ALA A 41 -21.25 2.16 -1.66
N GLU A 42 -22.40 1.63 -1.24
CA GLU A 42 -23.47 2.40 -0.60
C GLU A 42 -23.01 2.99 0.72
N LEU A 43 -22.35 2.19 1.57
CA LEU A 43 -21.79 2.66 2.85
C LEU A 43 -20.80 3.81 2.65
N ARG A 44 -19.90 3.70 1.66
CA ARG A 44 -18.93 4.76 1.34
C ARG A 44 -19.60 6.04 0.86
N GLU A 45 -20.61 5.91 -0.01
CA GLU A 45 -21.38 7.04 -0.51
C GLU A 45 -22.15 7.74 0.61
N GLU A 46 -22.87 6.98 1.44
CA GLU A 46 -23.67 7.51 2.54
C GLU A 46 -22.81 8.15 3.63
N PHE A 47 -21.62 7.60 3.91
CA PHE A 47 -20.65 8.24 4.79
C PHE A 47 -20.15 9.58 4.25
N THR A 48 -19.96 9.67 2.93
CA THR A 48 -19.56 10.91 2.26
C THR A 48 -20.67 11.95 2.36
N LYS A 49 -21.93 11.55 2.13
CA LYS A 49 -23.12 12.41 2.34
C LYS A 49 -23.24 12.88 3.79
N LEU A 50 -22.95 12.01 4.76
CA LEU A 50 -22.99 12.35 6.18
C LEU A 50 -21.91 13.37 6.55
N LYS A 51 -20.66 13.18 6.07
CA LYS A 51 -19.57 14.14 6.24
C LYS A 51 -19.91 15.51 5.66
N GLU A 52 -20.48 15.54 4.46
CA GLU A 52 -20.98 16.75 3.83
C GLU A 52 -22.09 17.42 4.66
N GLY A 53 -22.99 16.62 5.23
CA GLY A 53 -24.02 17.07 6.15
C GLY A 53 -23.44 17.73 7.41
N LEU A 54 -22.44 17.09 8.04
CA LEU A 54 -21.73 17.66 9.19
C LEU A 54 -21.09 19.00 8.84
N ARG A 55 -20.35 19.06 7.71
CA ARG A 55 -19.72 20.30 7.26
C ARG A 55 -20.74 21.44 7.12
N LYS A 56 -21.89 21.16 6.49
CA LYS A 56 -22.98 22.15 6.36
C LYS A 56 -23.56 22.59 7.70
N VAL A 57 -23.62 21.71 8.71
CA VAL A 57 -24.05 22.08 10.06
C VAL A 57 -23.06 23.05 10.68
N LEU A 58 -21.76 22.75 10.59
CA LEU A 58 -20.70 23.61 11.13
C LEU A 58 -20.66 24.96 10.42
N GLU A 59 -20.65 24.98 9.09
CA GLU A 59 -20.69 26.22 8.29
C GLU A 59 -21.92 27.08 8.63
N ALA A 60 -23.12 26.49 8.67
CA ALA A 60 -24.34 27.23 9.00
C ALA A 60 -24.39 27.70 10.47
N ASN A 61 -23.71 26.98 11.36
CA ASN A 61 -23.56 27.38 12.76
C ASN A 61 -22.60 28.57 12.88
N ASP A 62 -21.44 28.51 12.22
CA ASP A 62 -20.44 29.57 12.20
C ASP A 62 -21.01 30.86 11.59
N ASP A 63 -21.71 30.76 10.44
CA ASP A 63 -22.42 31.89 9.84
C ASP A 63 -23.44 32.51 10.81
N CYS A 64 -24.22 31.66 11.51
CA CYS A 64 -25.20 32.12 12.49
C CYS A 64 -24.53 32.82 13.68
N MET A 65 -23.42 32.28 14.17
CA MET A 65 -22.65 32.85 15.27
C MET A 65 -22.03 34.20 14.89
N ALA A 66 -21.45 34.30 13.69
CA ALA A 66 -20.92 35.54 13.16
C ALA A 66 -22.02 36.61 13.02
N GLY A 67 -23.20 36.23 12.53
CA GLY A 67 -24.35 37.14 12.45
C GLY A 67 -24.84 37.63 13.81
N LEU A 68 -24.92 36.74 14.80
CA LEU A 68 -25.31 37.07 16.18
C LEU A 68 -24.30 37.99 16.85
N GLN A 69 -23.01 37.73 16.68
CA GLN A 69 -21.94 38.60 17.19
C GLN A 69 -22.00 40.01 16.57
N ALA A 70 -22.23 40.11 15.26
CA ALA A 70 -22.33 41.39 14.56
C ALA A 70 -23.52 42.25 15.04
N ASP A 71 -24.63 41.61 15.40
CA ASP A 71 -25.79 42.31 15.97
C ASP A 71 -25.59 42.61 17.47
N ALA A 72 -24.91 41.74 18.24
CA ALA A 72 -24.58 41.97 19.65
C ALA A 72 -23.60 43.14 19.87
N GLN A 73 -22.70 43.43 18.92
CA GLN A 73 -21.79 44.58 19.00
C GLN A 73 -22.50 45.95 18.96
N LYS A 74 -23.77 45.99 18.55
CA LYS A 74 -24.60 47.23 18.53
C LYS A 74 -25.50 47.37 19.76
N ALA A 75 -25.54 46.32 20.56
CA ALA A 75 -26.47 46.13 21.65
C ALA A 75 -25.79 46.57 22.96
N GLU A 76 -26.36 47.56 23.66
CA GLU A 76 -25.83 48.09 24.92
C GLU A 76 -26.76 47.73 26.09
N GLY A 77 -26.31 46.83 26.97
CA GLY A 77 -27.01 46.53 28.22
C GLY A 77 -26.67 45.17 28.82
N LYS A 78 -26.87 45.04 30.14
CA LYS A 78 -26.65 43.78 30.87
C LYS A 78 -27.53 42.63 30.36
N GLU A 79 -28.76 42.91 29.94
CA GLU A 79 -29.66 41.89 29.40
C GLU A 79 -29.18 41.37 28.04
N GLU A 80 -28.64 42.24 27.18
CA GLU A 80 -28.09 41.84 25.88
C GLU A 80 -26.78 41.08 26.02
N GLU A 81 -25.94 41.41 27.01
CA GLU A 81 -24.74 40.63 27.35
C GLU A 81 -25.11 39.19 27.80
N VAL A 82 -26.16 39.03 28.61
CA VAL A 82 -26.65 37.72 29.04
C VAL A 82 -27.22 36.92 27.85
N LEU A 83 -27.93 37.58 26.95
CA LEU A 83 -28.44 36.95 25.72
C LEU A 83 -27.30 36.50 24.80
N ALA A 84 -26.27 37.33 24.61
CA ALA A 84 -25.11 36.99 23.78
C ALA A 84 -24.38 35.74 24.31
N LYS A 85 -24.12 35.68 25.62
CA LYS A 85 -23.51 34.49 26.27
C LYS A 85 -24.36 33.23 26.09
N ARG A 86 -25.69 33.36 26.15
CA ARG A 86 -26.60 32.22 25.94
C ARG A 86 -26.57 31.70 24.51
N GLU A 87 -26.50 32.61 23.53
CA GLU A 87 -26.44 32.27 22.11
C GLU A 87 -25.07 31.66 21.73
N GLU A 88 -23.97 32.13 22.34
CA GLU A 88 -22.64 31.53 22.22
C GLU A 88 -22.62 30.09 22.71
N ALA A 89 -23.12 29.84 23.93
CA ALA A 89 -23.23 28.49 24.46
C ALA A 89 -24.19 27.58 23.66
N ASP A 90 -25.16 28.14 22.92
CA ASP A 90 -26.02 27.38 22.00
C ASP A 90 -25.28 26.99 20.70
N GLY A 91 -24.44 27.89 20.19
CA GLY A 91 -23.55 27.63 19.06
C GLY A 91 -22.54 26.52 19.36
N GLU A 92 -21.85 26.60 20.50
CA GLU A 92 -20.89 25.58 20.94
C GLU A 92 -21.57 24.21 21.09
N ARG A 93 -22.69 24.15 21.83
CA ARG A 93 -23.46 22.90 21.98
C ARG A 93 -23.91 22.32 20.65
N THR A 94 -24.26 23.16 19.66
CA THR A 94 -24.66 22.67 18.34
C THR A 94 -23.51 21.98 17.61
N ALA A 95 -22.29 22.52 17.70
CA ALA A 95 -21.10 21.90 17.13
C ALA A 95 -20.77 20.58 17.85
N GLU A 96 -20.73 20.60 19.18
CA GLU A 96 -20.45 19.42 20.02
C GLU A 96 -21.46 18.29 19.77
N GLU A 97 -22.76 18.59 19.73
CA GLU A 97 -23.81 17.60 19.45
C GLU A 97 -23.65 16.98 18.04
N ALA A 98 -23.28 17.80 17.05
CA ALA A 98 -23.10 17.32 15.68
C ALA A 98 -21.87 16.42 15.55
N GLU A 99 -20.76 16.78 16.19
CA GLU A 99 -19.53 15.99 16.24
C GLU A 99 -19.72 14.68 17.01
N ALA A 100 -20.34 14.74 18.19
CA ALA A 100 -20.67 13.55 18.98
C ALA A 100 -21.54 12.59 18.17
N ARG A 101 -22.56 13.12 17.48
CA ARG A 101 -23.42 12.30 16.62
C ARG A 101 -22.67 11.72 15.43
N MET A 102 -21.74 12.45 14.82
CA MET A 102 -20.87 11.92 13.77
C MET A 102 -20.02 10.77 14.28
N GLU A 103 -19.46 10.88 15.48
CA GLU A 103 -18.61 9.85 16.07
C GLU A 103 -19.40 8.57 16.41
N GLU A 104 -20.63 8.71 16.90
CA GLU A 104 -21.55 7.56 17.07
C GLU A 104 -21.79 6.82 15.75
N VAL A 105 -22.08 7.54 14.66
CA VAL A 105 -22.28 6.90 13.35
C VAL A 105 -20.97 6.35 12.79
N ARG A 106 -19.81 6.97 13.09
CA ARG A 106 -18.49 6.43 12.72
C ARG A 106 -18.29 5.02 13.26
N GLY A 107 -18.68 4.76 14.52
CA GLY A 107 -18.63 3.41 15.11
C GLY A 107 -19.37 2.38 14.25
N LEU A 108 -20.57 2.71 13.75
CA LEU A 108 -21.33 1.84 12.86
C LEU A 108 -20.60 1.56 11.54
N PHE A 109 -19.95 2.57 10.98
CA PHE A 109 -19.13 2.37 9.78
C PHE A 109 -17.90 1.51 10.09
N GLN A 110 -17.25 1.63 11.24
CA GLN A 110 -16.18 0.71 11.61
C GLN A 110 -16.71 -0.74 11.69
N ASP A 111 -17.86 -0.96 12.32
CA ASP A 111 -18.44 -2.29 12.41
C ASP A 111 -18.85 -2.89 11.05
N ASN A 112 -19.29 -2.06 10.11
CA ASN A 112 -19.78 -2.53 8.81
C ASN A 112 -18.73 -2.49 7.69
N LEU A 113 -17.97 -1.41 7.55
CA LEU A 113 -16.95 -1.26 6.51
C LEU A 113 -15.64 -1.93 6.90
N TRP A 114 -15.14 -1.67 8.11
CA TRP A 114 -13.84 -2.21 8.51
C TRP A 114 -13.91 -3.71 8.79
N SER A 115 -14.81 -4.17 9.66
CA SER A 115 -14.86 -5.59 10.04
C SER A 115 -15.26 -6.53 8.89
N ARG A 116 -16.04 -6.07 7.91
CA ARG A 116 -16.49 -6.92 6.78
C ARG A 116 -15.54 -6.91 5.59
N TYR A 117 -14.83 -5.81 5.35
CA TYR A 117 -14.06 -5.60 4.13
C TYR A 117 -12.61 -5.19 4.44
N GLY A 118 -12.46 -4.05 5.13
CA GLY A 118 -11.15 -3.42 5.29
C GLY A 118 -10.14 -4.22 6.10
N GLN A 119 -10.59 -4.92 7.15
CA GLN A 119 -9.70 -5.71 8.01
C GLN A 119 -9.03 -6.83 7.21
N TYR A 120 -9.82 -7.63 6.49
CA TYR A 120 -9.31 -8.74 5.71
C TYR A 120 -8.41 -8.23 4.58
N GLU A 121 -8.86 -7.24 3.81
CA GLU A 121 -8.10 -6.69 2.68
C GLU A 121 -6.75 -6.13 3.12
N LEU A 122 -6.70 -5.37 4.22
CA LEU A 122 -5.45 -4.78 4.70
C LEU A 122 -4.51 -5.83 5.31
N ILE A 123 -5.03 -6.76 6.13
CA ILE A 123 -4.20 -7.81 6.72
C ILE A 123 -3.58 -8.67 5.61
N THR A 124 -4.39 -9.12 4.63
CA THR A 124 -3.88 -9.92 3.51
C THR A 124 -2.84 -9.16 2.70
N ALA A 125 -3.06 -7.88 2.39
CA ALA A 125 -2.07 -7.08 1.66
C ALA A 125 -0.74 -6.93 2.42
N ILE A 126 -0.79 -6.79 3.74
CA ILE A 126 0.42 -6.73 4.58
C ILE A 126 1.11 -8.10 4.63
N GLU A 127 0.37 -9.18 4.88
CA GLU A 127 0.90 -10.55 4.94
C GLU A 127 1.57 -10.95 3.61
N GLU A 128 0.96 -10.63 2.47
CA GLU A 128 1.57 -10.87 1.15
C GLU A 128 2.89 -10.11 0.97
N ALA A 129 3.01 -8.90 1.51
CA ALA A 129 4.23 -8.12 1.46
C ALA A 129 5.30 -8.66 2.42
N GLU A 130 4.90 -9.12 3.60
CA GLU A 130 5.77 -9.77 4.59
C GLU A 130 6.34 -11.07 4.02
N GLU A 131 5.48 -11.94 3.48
CA GLU A 131 5.87 -13.19 2.81
C GLU A 131 6.83 -12.92 1.64
N ALA A 132 6.52 -11.94 0.78
CA ALA A 132 7.44 -11.54 -0.30
C ALA A 132 8.79 -11.06 0.25
N SER A 133 8.80 -10.35 1.38
CA SER A 133 10.04 -9.88 2.00
C SER A 133 10.87 -11.04 2.56
N GLU A 134 10.24 -12.05 3.14
CA GLU A 134 10.88 -13.26 3.62
C GLU A 134 11.48 -14.09 2.47
N GLN A 135 10.72 -14.27 1.38
CA GLN A 135 11.20 -14.94 0.18
C GLN A 135 12.46 -14.28 -0.40
N VAL A 136 12.46 -12.95 -0.54
CA VAL A 136 13.66 -12.18 -0.96
C VAL A 136 14.78 -12.35 0.07
N GLY A 137 14.45 -12.34 1.36
CA GLY A 137 15.37 -12.56 2.48
C GLY A 137 16.12 -13.90 2.37
N ASN A 138 15.42 -14.96 1.99
CA ASN A 138 15.93 -16.33 1.95
C ASN A 138 16.75 -16.66 0.70
N VAL A 139 16.84 -15.77 -0.29
CA VAL A 139 17.65 -16.02 -1.48
C VAL A 139 19.14 -16.09 -1.10
N PRO A 140 19.82 -17.22 -1.41
CA PRO A 140 21.25 -17.36 -1.12
C PRO A 140 22.09 -16.45 -2.02
N VAL A 141 23.12 -15.85 -1.46
CA VAL A 141 24.00 -14.92 -2.19
C VAL A 141 24.93 -15.70 -3.12
N GLN A 142 24.48 -15.87 -4.36
CA GLN A 142 25.27 -16.45 -5.46
C GLN A 142 25.10 -15.61 -6.72
N GLY A 143 26.14 -15.55 -7.55
CA GLY A 143 26.13 -14.71 -8.75
C GLY A 143 25.05 -15.08 -9.77
N THR A 144 24.62 -16.34 -9.80
CA THR A 144 23.57 -16.88 -10.66
C THR A 144 22.15 -16.44 -10.28
N TYR A 145 21.96 -15.96 -9.06
CA TYR A 145 20.65 -15.52 -8.57
C TYR A 145 20.45 -14.00 -8.68
N LEU A 146 21.40 -13.24 -9.23
CA LEU A 146 21.32 -11.77 -9.25
C LEU A 146 20.08 -11.28 -10.01
N GLU A 147 19.82 -11.84 -11.18
CA GLU A 147 18.68 -11.48 -12.03
C GLU A 147 17.35 -11.86 -11.35
N GLY A 148 17.27 -13.08 -10.80
CA GLY A 148 16.11 -13.55 -10.03
C GLY A 148 15.85 -12.71 -8.77
N TYR A 149 16.92 -12.29 -8.08
CA TYR A 149 16.83 -11.41 -6.90
C TYR A 149 16.23 -10.04 -7.26
N GLY A 150 16.65 -9.46 -8.39
CA GLY A 150 16.07 -8.20 -8.88
C GLY A 150 14.58 -8.30 -9.22
N VAL A 151 14.15 -9.43 -9.79
CA VAL A 151 12.72 -9.70 -10.04
C VAL A 151 11.95 -9.78 -8.72
N LEU A 152 12.45 -10.51 -7.73
CA LEU A 152 11.80 -10.64 -6.42
C LEU A 152 11.71 -9.30 -5.69
N LEU A 153 12.74 -8.45 -5.75
CA LEU A 153 12.69 -7.08 -5.21
C LEU A 153 11.58 -6.24 -5.87
N THR A 154 11.39 -6.38 -7.18
CA THR A 154 10.32 -5.67 -7.91
C THR A 154 8.93 -6.14 -7.47
N ILE A 155 8.76 -7.44 -7.22
CA ILE A 155 7.52 -8.02 -6.70
C ILE A 155 7.25 -7.49 -5.29
N LEU A 156 8.25 -7.50 -4.41
CA LEU A 156 8.15 -6.93 -3.05
C LEU A 156 7.72 -5.47 -3.09
N GLU A 157 8.36 -4.65 -3.93
CA GLU A 157 7.99 -3.23 -4.11
C GLU A 157 6.51 -3.08 -4.50
N LYS A 158 6.02 -3.92 -5.41
CA LYS A 158 4.61 -3.91 -5.84
C LYS A 158 3.69 -4.26 -4.66
N ARG A 159 4.00 -5.30 -3.89
CA ARG A 159 3.19 -5.72 -2.72
C ARG A 159 3.17 -4.67 -1.63
N MET A 160 4.30 -4.00 -1.37
CA MET A 160 4.35 -2.90 -0.41
C MET A 160 3.57 -1.66 -0.83
N LYS A 161 3.61 -1.31 -2.13
CA LYS A 161 2.77 -0.24 -2.67
C LYS A 161 1.30 -0.56 -2.49
N GLU A 162 0.93 -1.82 -2.71
CA GLU A 162 -0.44 -2.28 -2.51
C GLU A 162 -0.86 -2.21 -1.03
N ALA A 163 -0.06 -2.72 -0.11
CA ALA A 163 -0.33 -2.60 1.33
C ALA A 163 -0.48 -1.13 1.78
N THR A 164 0.38 -0.23 1.27
CA THR A 164 0.28 1.21 1.55
C THR A 164 -1.00 1.82 0.96
N ARG A 165 -1.37 1.44 -0.26
CA ARG A 165 -2.58 1.90 -0.96
C ARG A 165 -3.84 1.45 -0.20
N VAL A 166 -3.92 0.18 0.18
CA VAL A 166 -5.04 -0.38 0.94
C VAL A 166 -5.12 0.28 2.32
N MET A 167 -3.99 0.47 3.01
CA MET A 167 -3.97 1.17 4.29
C MET A 167 -4.53 2.59 4.17
N ALA A 168 -4.10 3.35 3.16
CA ALA A 168 -4.60 4.70 2.92
C ALA A 168 -6.09 4.71 2.53
N ALA A 169 -6.52 3.73 1.72
CA ALA A 169 -7.92 3.58 1.35
C ALA A 169 -8.81 3.34 2.57
N TRP A 170 -8.32 2.61 3.57
CA TRP A 170 -9.10 2.24 4.76
C TRP A 170 -8.87 3.12 6.00
N GLU A 171 -7.90 4.05 5.96
CA GLU A 171 -7.39 4.76 7.14
C GLU A 171 -8.48 5.40 8.02
N CYS A 172 -9.53 5.96 7.41
CA CYS A 172 -10.63 6.63 8.12
C CYS A 172 -11.52 5.67 8.93
N TRP A 173 -11.45 4.37 8.68
CA TRP A 173 -12.28 3.33 9.30
C TRP A 173 -11.48 2.34 10.14
N ILE A 174 -10.15 2.45 10.19
CA ILE A 174 -9.33 1.60 11.06
C ILE A 174 -9.62 1.97 12.52
N PRO A 175 -10.01 1.01 13.39
CA PRO A 175 -10.16 1.25 14.81
C PRO A 175 -8.87 1.78 15.43
N MET A 176 -8.96 2.73 16.35
CA MET A 176 -7.80 3.40 16.95
C MET A 176 -6.79 2.39 17.55
N MET A 177 -7.30 1.34 18.19
CA MET A 177 -6.48 0.28 18.81
C MET A 177 -5.67 -0.54 17.78
N ALA A 178 -6.16 -0.69 16.56
CA ALA A 178 -5.48 -1.45 15.50
C ALA A 178 -4.57 -0.56 14.65
N LYS A 179 -4.82 0.75 14.61
CA LYS A 179 -4.13 1.69 13.70
C LYS A 179 -2.62 1.74 13.94
N SER A 180 -2.17 1.77 15.19
CA SER A 180 -0.73 1.84 15.51
C SER A 180 0.02 0.58 15.12
N ASP A 181 -0.58 -0.59 15.36
CA ASP A 181 0.01 -1.89 15.04
C ASP A 181 0.17 -2.07 13.51
N LEU A 182 -0.92 -1.87 12.77
CA LEU A 182 -0.91 -1.97 11.31
C LEU A 182 0.04 -0.96 10.67
N ALA A 183 0.08 0.28 11.18
CA ALA A 183 1.03 1.29 10.74
C ALA A 183 2.49 0.89 11.03
N GLY A 184 2.72 0.25 12.18
CA GLY A 184 4.01 -0.33 12.57
C GLY A 184 4.48 -1.37 11.56
N ARG A 185 3.63 -2.35 11.23
CA ARG A 185 3.95 -3.40 10.24
C ARG A 185 4.30 -2.82 8.87
N VAL A 186 3.52 -1.86 8.36
CA VAL A 186 3.83 -1.19 7.08
C VAL A 186 5.14 -0.41 7.14
N LYS A 187 5.47 0.19 8.28
CA LYS A 187 6.76 0.87 8.49
C LYS A 187 7.92 -0.12 8.53
N ASP A 188 7.76 -1.26 9.19
CA ASP A 188 8.79 -2.29 9.30
C ASP A 188 9.08 -2.93 7.94
N LEU A 189 8.05 -3.15 7.11
CA LEU A 189 8.20 -3.56 5.72
C LEU A 189 9.08 -2.58 4.91
N LYS A 190 8.92 -1.27 5.12
CA LYS A 190 9.77 -0.25 4.47
C LYS A 190 11.22 -0.35 4.90
N VAL A 191 11.47 -0.58 6.19
CA VAL A 191 12.82 -0.79 6.71
C VAL A 191 13.43 -2.06 6.13
N MET A 192 12.67 -3.16 6.10
CA MET A 192 13.11 -4.45 5.56
C MET A 192 13.44 -4.36 4.08
N ARG A 193 12.60 -3.73 3.27
CA ARG A 193 12.83 -3.52 1.84
C ARG A 193 14.12 -2.75 1.57
N ASN A 194 14.39 -1.68 2.32
CA ASN A 194 15.64 -0.94 2.17
C ASN A 194 16.86 -1.80 2.51
N ARG A 195 16.78 -2.67 3.52
CA ARG A 195 17.86 -3.63 3.83
C ARG A 195 18.07 -4.64 2.71
N LEU A 196 17.00 -5.18 2.14
CA LEU A 196 17.06 -6.14 1.03
C LEU A 196 17.61 -5.48 -0.25
N GLU A 197 17.22 -4.24 -0.54
CA GLU A 197 17.78 -3.48 -1.68
C GLU A 197 19.31 -3.33 -1.56
N MET A 198 19.83 -3.06 -0.36
CA MET A 198 21.28 -3.00 -0.12
C MET A 198 21.99 -4.34 -0.35
N ARG A 199 21.33 -5.48 -0.11
CA ARG A 199 21.90 -6.81 -0.36
C ARG A 199 22.18 -7.06 -1.84
N GLN A 200 21.59 -6.31 -2.77
CA GLN A 200 21.89 -6.44 -4.21
C GLN A 200 23.40 -6.30 -4.50
N GLY A 201 24.11 -5.47 -3.74
CA GLY A 201 25.57 -5.33 -3.86
C GLY A 201 26.34 -6.62 -3.54
N GLU A 202 25.81 -7.46 -2.66
CA GLU A 202 26.40 -8.76 -2.29
C GLU A 202 26.33 -9.73 -3.48
N PHE A 203 25.19 -9.80 -4.17
CA PHE A 203 25.03 -10.62 -5.38
C PHE A 203 25.94 -10.17 -6.52
N VAL A 204 26.08 -8.85 -6.73
CA VAL A 204 27.02 -8.30 -7.72
C VAL A 204 28.46 -8.70 -7.39
N THR A 205 28.83 -8.66 -6.11
CA THR A 205 30.16 -9.05 -5.64
C THR A 205 30.41 -10.55 -5.82
N ALA A 206 29.43 -11.39 -5.47
CA ALA A 206 29.50 -12.83 -5.66
C ALA A 206 29.69 -13.20 -7.14
N ARG A 207 28.96 -12.54 -8.05
CA ARG A 207 29.10 -12.73 -9.50
C ARG A 207 30.51 -12.36 -9.99
N ARG A 208 31.06 -11.23 -9.53
CA ARG A 208 32.44 -10.81 -9.88
C ARG A 208 33.49 -11.79 -9.39
N ILE A 209 33.35 -12.32 -8.17
CA ILE A 209 34.26 -13.33 -7.62
C ILE A 209 34.18 -14.62 -8.43
N ALA A 210 32.98 -15.08 -8.77
CA ALA A 210 32.78 -16.27 -9.59
C ALA A 210 33.43 -16.12 -10.98
N ALA A 211 33.22 -14.97 -11.63
CA ALA A 211 33.83 -14.66 -12.93
C ALA A 211 35.37 -14.65 -12.87
N LYS A 212 35.96 -14.02 -11.84
CA LYS A 212 37.43 -14.02 -11.63
C LYS A 212 37.97 -15.43 -11.39
N LYS A 213 37.26 -16.28 -10.63
CA LYS A 213 37.64 -17.68 -10.43
C LYS A 213 37.62 -18.44 -11.74
N LEU A 214 36.53 -18.33 -12.51
CA LEU A 214 36.41 -18.93 -13.85
C LEU A 214 37.54 -18.50 -14.78
N GLN A 215 37.85 -17.20 -14.85
CA GLN A 215 38.94 -16.68 -15.68
C GLN A 215 40.32 -17.21 -15.26
N ARG A 216 40.54 -17.45 -13.96
CA ARG A 216 41.78 -18.05 -13.46
C ARG A 216 41.94 -19.52 -13.88
N PHE A 217 40.85 -20.29 -13.88
CA PHE A 217 40.86 -21.71 -14.26
C PHE A 217 40.76 -21.91 -15.78
N PHE A 218 40.14 -20.98 -16.49
CA PHE A 218 39.89 -21.03 -17.93
C PHE A 218 40.20 -19.66 -18.57
N PRO A 219 41.50 -19.33 -18.75
CA PRO A 219 41.93 -18.02 -19.26
C PRO A 219 41.47 -17.73 -20.71
N GLU A 220 41.10 -18.76 -21.47
CA GLU A 220 40.58 -18.63 -22.83
C GLU A 220 39.11 -18.18 -22.89
N VAL A 221 38.36 -18.30 -21.79
CA VAL A 221 36.95 -17.88 -21.72
C VAL A 221 36.89 -16.37 -21.53
N LYS A 222 36.53 -15.64 -22.58
CA LYS A 222 36.32 -14.19 -22.51
C LYS A 222 35.11 -13.87 -21.62
N PRO A 223 35.22 -12.93 -20.65
CA PRO A 223 34.15 -12.63 -19.70
C PRO A 223 32.85 -12.13 -20.37
N ASP A 224 32.94 -11.50 -21.54
CA ASP A 224 31.78 -11.00 -22.29
C ASP A 224 30.93 -12.10 -22.96
N LYS A 225 31.40 -13.36 -22.99
CA LYS A 225 30.65 -14.50 -23.54
C LYS A 225 29.76 -15.22 -22.51
N LEU A 226 29.92 -14.92 -21.22
CA LEU A 226 29.16 -15.60 -20.16
C LEU A 226 27.71 -15.09 -20.01
N ASN A 227 27.41 -13.91 -20.57
CA ASN A 227 26.12 -13.22 -20.44
C ASN A 227 25.35 -13.05 -21.76
N ARG A 228 25.74 -13.74 -22.84
CA ARG A 228 24.93 -13.77 -24.07
C ARG A 228 24.21 -15.11 -24.15
N PRO A 229 22.86 -15.15 -24.34
CA PRO A 229 22.23 -16.36 -24.83
C PRO A 229 22.91 -16.73 -26.15
N GLU A 230 23.52 -17.90 -26.23
CA GLU A 230 24.11 -18.36 -27.48
C GLU A 230 22.97 -18.66 -28.47
N GLU A 231 22.97 -17.95 -29.59
CA GLU A 231 22.07 -18.21 -30.71
C GLU A 231 22.50 -19.50 -31.40
N VAL A 232 21.85 -20.61 -31.07
CA VAL A 232 22.09 -21.89 -31.73
C VAL A 232 21.12 -22.03 -32.91
N LYS A 233 21.66 -22.11 -34.13
CA LYS A 233 20.86 -22.44 -35.31
C LYS A 233 20.37 -23.87 -35.22
N THR A 234 19.07 -24.04 -35.00
CA THR A 234 18.43 -25.35 -35.15
C THR A 234 18.38 -25.74 -36.63
N PRO A 235 18.33 -27.05 -36.99
CA PRO A 235 18.23 -27.51 -38.38
C PRO A 235 17.02 -26.97 -39.15
N LYS A 236 16.05 -26.35 -38.45
CA LYS A 236 14.84 -25.74 -38.99
C LYS A 236 14.92 -24.21 -39.15
N GLY A 237 16.11 -23.61 -39.03
CA GLY A 237 16.34 -22.20 -39.36
C GLY A 237 15.62 -21.18 -38.47
N THR A 238 15.15 -21.58 -37.29
CA THR A 238 14.53 -20.68 -36.32
C THR A 238 15.49 -20.45 -35.15
N GLU A 239 15.85 -19.18 -34.94
CA GLU A 239 16.67 -18.72 -33.81
C GLU A 239 15.79 -18.69 -32.55
N LYS A 240 16.18 -19.44 -31.53
CA LYS A 240 15.62 -19.33 -30.18
C LYS A 240 16.76 -19.09 -29.21
N ALA A 241 16.61 -18.07 -28.36
CA ALA A 241 17.49 -17.89 -27.22
C ALA A 241 17.35 -19.12 -26.30
N HIS A 242 18.42 -19.90 -26.16
CA HIS A 242 18.53 -20.88 -25.09
C HIS A 242 19.48 -20.31 -24.04
N GLU A 243 18.96 -20.09 -22.84
CA GLU A 243 19.81 -19.98 -21.66
C GLU A 243 20.40 -21.37 -21.43
N LEU A 244 21.71 -21.50 -21.67
CA LEU A 244 22.49 -22.62 -21.16
C LEU A 244 22.53 -22.47 -19.63
N VAL A 245 21.51 -23.01 -18.96
CA VAL A 245 21.56 -23.20 -17.53
C VAL A 245 22.57 -24.32 -17.28
N CYS A 246 23.81 -23.94 -16.98
CA CYS A 246 24.87 -24.86 -16.59
C CYS A 246 24.55 -25.45 -15.21
N TYR A 247 23.61 -26.39 -15.14
CA TYR A 247 23.45 -27.26 -13.99
C TYR A 247 24.69 -28.17 -13.90
N GLY A 248 25.39 -28.17 -12.75
CA GLY A 248 26.26 -29.29 -12.37
C GLY A 248 27.73 -29.25 -12.82
N LEU A 249 28.32 -28.08 -13.12
CA LEU A 249 29.77 -27.99 -13.38
C LEU A 249 30.65 -28.41 -12.18
N GLU A 250 30.08 -28.48 -10.97
CA GLU A 250 30.77 -28.94 -9.75
C GLU A 250 31.02 -30.46 -9.74
N GLU A 251 30.29 -31.24 -10.54
CA GLU A 251 30.46 -32.71 -10.60
C GLU A 251 31.39 -33.19 -11.72
N ILE A 252 31.59 -32.40 -12.79
CA ILE A 252 32.43 -32.79 -13.92
C ILE A 252 33.91 -32.93 -13.50
N ALA A 253 34.34 -32.23 -12.45
CA ALA A 253 35.68 -32.37 -11.90
C ALA A 253 35.93 -33.71 -11.17
N LYS A 254 34.90 -34.55 -10.96
CA LYS A 254 35.04 -35.91 -10.37
C LYS A 254 34.98 -37.00 -11.44
N VAL A 255 35.79 -36.91 -12.49
CA VAL A 255 35.98 -38.05 -13.41
C VAL A 255 36.82 -39.12 -12.70
N HIS A 256 36.17 -40.00 -11.93
CA HIS A 256 36.81 -41.15 -11.28
C HIS A 256 36.96 -42.39 -12.17
N LYS A 257 36.61 -42.29 -13.46
CA LYS A 257 36.74 -43.39 -14.40
C LYS A 257 37.42 -42.92 -15.67
N VAL A 258 38.69 -43.29 -15.79
CA VAL A 258 39.42 -43.26 -17.06
C VAL A 258 38.71 -44.24 -17.99
N ILE A 259 38.11 -43.72 -19.05
CA ILE A 259 37.49 -44.53 -20.11
C ILE A 259 38.61 -44.89 -21.09
N SER A 260 38.82 -46.18 -21.35
CA SER A 260 39.83 -46.61 -22.32
C SER A 260 39.43 -46.19 -23.74
N PRO A 261 40.41 -45.90 -24.61
CA PRO A 261 40.16 -45.51 -26.01
C PRO A 261 39.22 -46.49 -26.75
N GLU A 262 39.29 -47.79 -26.46
CA GLU A 262 38.42 -48.78 -27.13
C GLU A 262 36.93 -48.63 -26.77
N LYS A 263 36.62 -48.10 -25.58
CA LYS A 263 35.23 -47.83 -25.16
C LYS A 263 34.67 -46.58 -25.82
N LEU A 264 35.51 -45.58 -26.10
CA LEU A 264 35.12 -44.36 -26.83
C LEU A 264 34.78 -44.68 -28.29
N GLN A 265 35.47 -45.65 -28.89
CA GLN A 265 35.26 -46.07 -30.27
C GLN A 265 33.88 -46.70 -30.52
N LYS A 266 33.19 -47.19 -29.49
CA LYS A 266 31.79 -47.64 -29.58
C LYS A 266 30.80 -46.49 -29.77
N PHE A 267 31.10 -45.32 -29.23
CA PHE A 267 30.25 -44.14 -29.34
C PHE A 267 30.62 -43.28 -30.54
N PHE A 268 31.90 -43.31 -30.95
CA PHE A 268 32.43 -42.54 -32.06
C PHE A 268 33.19 -43.45 -33.04
N PRO A 269 32.47 -44.27 -33.82
CA PRO A 269 33.09 -45.26 -34.72
C PRO A 269 33.89 -44.63 -35.87
N GLU A 270 33.69 -43.34 -36.16
CA GLU A 270 34.37 -42.62 -37.23
C GLU A 270 35.75 -42.08 -36.82
N VAL A 271 36.06 -42.07 -35.52
CA VAL A 271 37.32 -41.54 -35.00
C VAL A 271 38.31 -42.69 -34.83
N LYS A 272 39.35 -42.72 -35.68
CA LYS A 272 40.46 -43.68 -35.50
C LYS A 272 41.31 -43.22 -34.32
N PRO A 273 41.59 -44.08 -33.32
CA PRO A 273 42.53 -43.75 -32.27
C PRO A 273 43.93 -43.63 -32.89
N GLU A 274 44.61 -42.51 -32.65
CA GLU A 274 46.02 -42.35 -32.99
C GLU A 274 46.85 -43.19 -32.00
N GLU A 275 47.71 -44.07 -32.52
CA GLU A 275 48.65 -44.85 -31.71
C GLU A 275 49.79 -43.94 -31.24
N SER A 276 49.94 -43.77 -29.92
CA SER A 276 51.14 -43.22 -29.26
C SER A 276 51.25 -43.73 -27.83
#